data_AF-A0A0S3RX50-F1
#
_entry.id   AF-A0A0S3RX50-F1
#
_cell.length_a   1.000
_cell.length_b   1.000
_cell.length_c   1.000
_cell.angle_alpha   90.00
_cell.angle_beta   90.00
_cell.angle_gamma   90.00
#
_symmetry.space_group_name_H-M   'P 1'
#
loop_
_entity.id
_entity.type
_entity.pdbx_description
1 polymer ?
#
loop_
_entity_poly.entity_id
_entity_poly.type
_entity_poly.pdbx_seq_one_letter_code
_entity_poly.pdbx_strand_id
1 'polypeptide(L)'
;MSDRSMEEHLHGSVKSLEELMENPINIIEISNRHNVNVGSTKEDIEVISNGKYKSVKARVIIRSDGMRMLESSFYNPGSDVVIDPTPSLLEREA
;
A
#
# COMPACT_ATOMS: atom_id res chain seq x y z
N MET A 1 2.96 -0.66 -31.42
CA MET A 1 4.06 -0.77 -30.44
C MET A 1 3.60 -1.76 -29.40
N SER A 2 4.06 -3.00 -29.52
CA SER A 2 3.46 -4.20 -28.92
C SER A 2 4.01 -4.47 -27.52
N ASP A 3 3.09 -4.76 -26.59
CA ASP A 3 3.14 -5.55 -25.34
C ASP A 3 4.46 -6.14 -24.80
N ARG A 4 5.39 -6.55 -25.66
CA ARG A 4 6.67 -7.20 -25.30
C ARG A 4 7.61 -6.32 -24.48
N SER A 5 7.58 -4.99 -24.64
CA SER A 5 8.46 -4.11 -23.85
C SER A 5 8.07 -4.04 -22.36
N MET A 6 6.81 -4.36 -22.04
CA MET A 6 6.33 -4.46 -20.66
C MET A 6 6.76 -5.80 -20.05
N GLU A 7 6.63 -6.91 -20.78
CA GLU A 7 7.05 -8.24 -20.30
C GLU A 7 8.56 -8.34 -20.01
N GLU A 8 9.42 -7.69 -20.81
CA GLU A 8 10.86 -7.66 -20.55
C GLU A 8 11.23 -6.83 -19.31
N HIS A 9 10.50 -5.74 -19.03
CA HIS A 9 10.68 -4.98 -17.79
C HIS A 9 10.22 -5.76 -16.55
N LEU A 10 9.25 -6.66 -16.71
CA LEU A 10 8.69 -7.47 -15.63
C LEU A 10 9.57 -8.67 -15.27
N HIS A 11 10.36 -9.18 -16.21
CA HIS A 11 11.17 -10.39 -16.03
C HIS A 11 12.33 -10.22 -15.04
N GLY A 12 12.76 -8.97 -14.77
CA GLY A 12 13.76 -8.64 -13.75
C GLY A 12 13.18 -8.25 -12.39
N SER A 13 11.88 -7.96 -12.30
CA SER A 13 11.24 -7.51 -11.07
C SER A 13 10.92 -8.72 -10.19
N VAL A 14 11.87 -9.10 -9.33
CA VAL A 14 11.64 -10.13 -8.31
C VAL A 14 10.47 -9.69 -7.42
N LYS A 15 9.49 -10.55 -7.17
CA LYS A 15 8.31 -10.19 -6.36
C LYS A 15 8.62 -10.40 -4.87
N SER A 16 8.66 -9.33 -4.08
CA SER A 16 8.99 -9.40 -2.64
C SER A 16 7.98 -8.73 -1.73
N LEU A 17 7.05 -7.94 -2.27
CA LEU A 17 5.98 -7.30 -1.51
C LEU A 17 4.63 -7.89 -1.93
N GLU A 18 3.84 -8.30 -0.95
CA GLU A 18 2.49 -8.79 -1.19
C GLU A 18 1.48 -8.02 -0.36
N GLU A 19 0.35 -7.67 -0.98
CA GLU A 19 -0.84 -7.19 -0.30
C GLU A 19 -1.74 -8.38 0.07
N LEU A 20 -2.17 -8.39 1.32
CA LEU A 20 -2.99 -9.44 1.91
C LEU A 20 -4.46 -9.04 1.84
N MET A 21 -5.12 -9.51 0.79
CA MET A 21 -6.57 -9.51 0.65
C MET A 21 -7.12 -10.93 0.89
N GLU A 22 -8.31 -11.25 0.40
CA GLU A 22 -8.83 -12.64 0.39
C GLU A 22 -7.87 -13.59 -0.32
N ASN A 23 -7.29 -13.15 -1.43
CA ASN A 23 -6.21 -13.81 -2.13
C ASN A 23 -4.99 -12.87 -2.17
N PRO A 24 -3.80 -13.29 -1.73
CA PRO A 24 -2.62 -12.45 -1.76
C PRO A 24 -2.25 -12.00 -3.17
N ILE A 25 -1.95 -10.72 -3.34
CA ILE A 25 -1.54 -10.13 -4.62
C ILE A 25 -0.09 -9.68 -4.51
N ASN A 26 0.73 -10.11 -5.48
CA ASN A 26 2.11 -9.65 -5.59
C ASN A 26 2.16 -8.26 -6.19
N ILE A 27 2.85 -7.35 -5.50
CA ILE A 27 3.12 -6.01 -6.01
C ILE A 27 4.32 -6.07 -6.95
N ILE A 28 4.10 -5.55 -8.15
CA ILE A 28 5.12 -5.49 -9.19
C ILE A 28 5.76 -4.11 -9.15
N GLU A 29 7.07 -4.09 -8.94
CA GLU A 29 7.88 -2.88 -9.03
C GLU A 29 8.08 -2.49 -10.50
N ILE A 30 7.67 -1.26 -10.83
CA ILE A 30 7.85 -0.66 -12.15
C ILE A 30 8.88 0.46 -12.00
N SER A 31 9.83 0.54 -12.92
CA SER A 31 10.88 1.56 -12.90
C SER A 31 10.30 2.98 -12.79
N ASN A 32 10.91 3.80 -11.93
CA ASN A 32 10.48 5.19 -11.61
C ASN A 32 9.05 5.32 -11.07
N ARG A 33 8.50 4.28 -10.41
CA ARG A 33 7.22 4.34 -9.71
C ARG A 33 7.43 4.06 -8.22
N HIS A 34 6.69 4.79 -7.39
CA HIS A 34 6.55 4.48 -5.97
C HIS A 34 5.23 3.73 -5.77
N ASN A 35 5.28 2.66 -4.98
CA ASN A 35 4.07 2.02 -4.49
C ASN A 35 3.56 2.79 -3.28
N VAL A 36 2.29 3.17 -3.31
CA VAL A 36 1.62 3.89 -2.21
C VAL A 36 0.50 3.01 -1.72
N ASN A 37 0.53 2.65 -0.44
CA ASN A 37 -0.52 1.88 0.20
C ASN A 37 -1.10 2.65 1.38
N VAL A 38 -2.30 2.24 1.79
CA VAL A 38 -2.93 2.66 3.03
C VAL A 38 -2.68 1.52 4.03
N GLY A 39 -1.65 1.65 4.88
CA GLY A 39 -1.18 0.57 5.76
C GLY A 39 -0.52 1.09 7.05
N SER A 40 -0.61 0.32 8.15
CA SER A 40 -0.84 0.87 9.49
C SER A 40 0.32 0.84 10.50
N THR A 41 0.38 1.90 11.31
CA THR A 41 0.25 1.80 12.78
C THR A 41 -0.98 2.64 13.17
N LYS A 42 -2.17 2.03 13.05
CA LYS A 42 -3.53 2.57 13.28
C LYS A 42 -4.06 3.65 12.34
N GLU A 43 -4.51 3.22 11.16
CA GLU A 43 -5.83 3.59 10.57
C GLU A 43 -6.22 5.08 10.47
N ASP A 44 -5.29 6.02 10.43
CA ASP A 44 -5.62 7.45 10.38
C ASP A 44 -6.49 7.81 9.17
N ILE A 45 -6.07 7.38 7.98
CA ILE A 45 -6.82 7.63 6.74
C ILE A 45 -8.14 6.86 6.71
N GLU A 46 -8.17 5.65 7.25
CA GLU A 46 -9.40 4.84 7.31
C GLU A 46 -10.43 5.51 8.24
N VAL A 47 -10.01 5.98 9.42
CA VAL A 47 -10.86 6.72 10.37
C VAL A 47 -11.29 8.05 9.77
N ILE A 48 -10.36 8.88 9.31
CA ILE A 48 -10.64 10.21 8.71
C ILE A 48 -11.62 10.08 7.53
N SER A 49 -11.52 9.00 6.75
CA SER A 49 -12.38 8.73 5.60
C SER A 49 -13.75 8.15 5.95
N ASN A 50 -14.05 7.94 7.23
CA ASN A 50 -15.22 7.21 7.71
C ASN A 50 -15.34 5.82 7.06
N GLY A 51 -14.23 5.09 7.00
CA GLY A 51 -14.18 3.73 6.46
C GLY A 51 -14.26 3.60 4.93
N LYS A 52 -14.28 4.71 4.17
CA LYS A 52 -14.30 4.70 2.70
C LYS A 52 -13.00 4.19 2.10
N TYR A 53 -11.86 4.48 2.73
CA TYR A 53 -10.58 3.86 2.41
C TYR A 53 -10.28 2.75 3.40
N LYS A 54 -9.76 1.64 2.90
CA LYS A 54 -9.45 0.45 3.69
C LYS A 54 -7.95 0.27 3.83
N SER A 55 -7.53 0.04 5.06
CA SER A 55 -6.16 -0.34 5.36
C SER A 55 -5.92 -1.76 4.84
N VAL A 56 -4.89 -1.94 4.03
CA VAL A 56 -4.49 -3.25 3.51
C VAL A 56 -3.25 -3.71 4.25
N LYS A 57 -3.25 -4.97 4.70
CA LYS A 57 -2.07 -5.57 5.32
C LYS A 57 -1.09 -5.92 4.21
N ALA A 58 0.18 -5.57 4.39
CA ALA A 58 1.24 -5.97 3.48
C ALA A 58 2.26 -6.85 4.20
N ARG A 59 2.92 -7.75 3.45
CA ARG A 59 4.05 -8.53 3.95
C ARG A 59 5.21 -8.50 2.97
N VAL A 60 6.43 -8.59 3.50
CA VAL A 60 7.64 -8.79 2.71
C VAL A 60 7.98 -10.27 2.69
N ILE A 61 8.20 -10.82 1.49
CA ILE A 61 8.65 -12.18 1.27
C ILE A 61 10.18 -12.17 1.14
N ILE A 62 10.84 -12.85 2.07
CA ILE A 62 12.29 -13.08 2.01
C ILE A 62 12.56 -14.23 1.05
N ARG A 63 13.52 -14.03 0.14
CA ARG A 63 13.95 -15.05 -0.82
C ARG A 63 15.45 -15.29 -0.68
N SER A 64 15.89 -16.49 -1.05
CA SER A 64 17.30 -16.91 -1.01
C SER A 64 18.08 -16.58 -2.28
N ASP A 65 17.41 -16.07 -3.33
CA ASP A 65 17.98 -15.84 -4.67
C ASP A 65 18.56 -14.43 -4.86
N GLY A 66 18.72 -13.65 -3.79
CA GLY A 66 19.38 -12.36 -3.84
C GLY A 66 19.06 -11.46 -2.64
N MET A 67 19.69 -10.31 -2.60
CA MET A 67 19.41 -9.25 -1.63
C MET A 67 18.52 -8.19 -2.25
N ARG A 68 17.47 -7.78 -1.53
CA ARG A 68 16.55 -6.73 -1.93
C ARG A 68 16.51 -5.67 -0.85
N MET A 69 16.65 -4.42 -1.26
CA MET A 69 16.54 -3.26 -0.39
C MET A 69 15.26 -2.50 -0.77
N LEU A 70 14.46 -2.18 0.23
CA LEU A 70 13.25 -1.39 0.12
C LEU A 70 13.35 -0.26 1.12
N GLU A 71 12.97 0.94 0.71
CA GLU A 71 12.83 2.08 1.60
C GLU A 71 11.35 2.43 1.70
N SER A 72 10.87 2.61 2.93
CA SER A 72 9.47 2.92 3.23
C SER A 72 9.40 4.23 4.00
N SER A 73 8.63 5.18 3.47
CA SER A 73 8.30 6.44 4.14
C SER A 73 6.87 6.40 4.67
N PHE A 74 6.69 6.78 5.93
CA PHE A 74 5.38 6.81 6.58
C PHE A 74 4.95 8.25 6.85
N TYR A 75 3.73 8.58 6.43
CA TYR A 75 3.10 9.88 6.67
C TYR A 75 2.02 9.71 7.73
N ASN A 76 2.43 9.86 8.99
CA ASN A 76 1.53 9.73 10.13
C ASN A 76 1.18 11.12 10.69
N PRO A 77 0.00 11.30 11.30
CA PRO A 77 -0.34 12.48 12.08
C PRO A 77 0.64 12.71 13.23
N GLY A 78 0.66 13.95 13.74
CA GLY A 78 1.40 14.29 14.95
C GLY A 78 0.93 13.42 16.13
N SER A 79 1.85 13.10 17.04
CA SER A 79 1.57 12.22 18.18
C SER A 79 0.52 12.76 19.17
N ASP A 80 0.22 14.05 19.10
CA ASP A 80 -0.73 14.80 19.91
C ASP A 80 -2.08 15.06 19.21
N VAL A 81 -2.23 14.60 17.97
CA VAL A 81 -3.44 14.81 17.17
C VAL A 81 -4.51 13.78 17.54
N VAL A 82 -5.73 14.27 17.83
CA VAL A 82 -6.93 13.42 17.94
C VAL A 82 -7.45 13.14 16.53
N ILE A 83 -7.74 11.86 16.26
CA ILE A 83 -8.15 11.38 14.94
C ILE A 83 -9.60 10.91 15.04
N ASP A 84 -10.46 11.47 14.18
CA ASP A 84 -11.90 11.21 14.13
C ASP A 84 -12.36 11.33 12.66
N PRO A 85 -13.49 10.74 12.25
CA PRO A 85 -14.00 10.89 10.89
C PRO A 85 -14.21 12.35 10.52
N THR A 86 -13.89 12.68 9.26
CA THR A 86 -14.11 14.04 8.74
C THR A 86 -15.60 14.36 8.81
N PRO A 87 -16.02 15.51 9.38
CA PRO A 87 -17.45 15.84 9.55
C PRO A 87 -18.27 15.80 8.27
N SER A 88 -17.67 16.12 7.12
CA SER A 88 -18.33 16.05 5.80
C SER A 88 -18.56 14.62 5.28
N LEU A 89 -17.94 13.62 5.90
CA LEU A 89 -18.05 12.20 5.55
C LEU A 89 -18.93 11.42 6.53
N LEU A 90 -19.47 12.08 7.56
CA LEU A 90 -20.52 11.52 8.41
C LEU A 90 -21.82 11.47 7.62
N GLU A 91 -22.44 10.30 7.57
CA GLU A 91 -23.79 10.18 7.02
C GLU A 91 -24.74 10.96 7.92
N ARG A 92 -25.66 11.72 7.33
CA ARG A 92 -26.77 12.28 8.10
C ARG A 92 -27.68 11.09 8.41
N GLU A 93 -27.91 10.81 9.68
CA GLU A 93 -28.91 9.83 10.11
C GLU A 93 -30.21 10.10 9.32
N ALA A 94 -30.68 9.08 8.61
CA ALA A 94 -31.93 9.11 7.84
C ALA A 94 -33.14 8.94 8.76
#